data_AF-A0A956XUT0-F1
#
_entry.id   AF-A0A956XUT0-F1
#
_cell.length_a   1.000
_cell.length_b   1.000
_cell.length_c   1.000
_cell.angle_alpha   90.00
_cell.angle_beta   90.00
_cell.angle_gamma   90.00
#
_symmetry.space_group_name_H-M   'P 1'
#
loop_
_entity.id
_entity.type
_entity.pdbx_description
1 polymer ?
#
loop_
_entity_poly.entity_id
_entity_poly.type
_entity_poly.pdbx_seq_one_letter_code
_entity_poly.pdbx_strand_id
1 'polypeptide(L)' 'MRIGLIPLDERPVNVRYPQMIAEIAGQEIVLPPMEVLSQRRKPANRNALQSWMQSQAVDAWLVSVD' A
#
# COMPACT_ATOMS: atom_id res chain seq x y z
N MET A 1 -7.39 -13.65 -3.05
CA MET A 1 -6.21 -13.35 -2.23
C MET A 1 -6.38 -11.97 -1.66
N ARG A 2 -5.90 -11.79 -0.43
CA ARG A 2 -5.76 -10.51 0.22
C ARG A 2 -4.29 -10.09 0.14
N ILE A 3 -4.01 -9.06 -0.64
CA ILE A 3 -2.64 -8.64 -1.00
C ILE A 3 -2.35 -7.33 -0.28
N GLY A 4 -1.26 -7.26 0.47
CA GLY A 4 -0.76 -6.02 1.05
C GLY A 4 0.04 -5.22 0.03
N LEU A 5 -0.28 -3.94 -0.13
CA LEU A 5 0.46 -3.03 -1.02
C LEU A 5 1.16 -1.94 -0.20
N ILE A 6 2.49 -1.85 -0.35
CA ILE A 6 3.27 -0.68 0.03
C ILE A 6 3.54 0.13 -1.24
N PRO A 7 2.77 1.20 -1.49
CA PRO A 7 2.91 2.02 -2.67
C PRO A 7 4.14 2.93 -2.58
N LEU A 8 4.61 3.42 -3.73
CA LEU A 8 5.71 4.39 -3.79
C LEU A 8 5.38 5.69 -3.05
N ASP A 9 4.17 6.20 -3.23
CA ASP A 9 3.68 7.43 -2.61
C ASP A 9 2.14 7.50 -2.60
N GLU A 10 1.59 8.66 -2.25
CA GLU A 10 0.17 8.90 -2.07
C GLU A 10 -0.62 9.08 -3.39
N ARG A 11 0.05 9.13 -4.54
CA ARG A 11 -0.59 9.48 -5.82
C ARG A 11 -1.59 8.39 -6.24
N PRO A 12 -2.74 8.75 -6.85
CA PRO A 12 -3.79 7.79 -7.23
C PRO A 12 -3.31 6.59 -8.06
N VAL A 13 -2.30 6.79 -8.90
CA VAL A 13 -1.67 5.73 -9.71
C VAL A 13 -1.01 4.64 -8.87
N ASN A 14 -0.52 4.98 -7.68
CA ASN A 14 0.15 4.04 -6.78
C ASN A 14 -0.81 3.38 -5.78
N VAL A 15 -2.02 3.93 -5.60
CA VAL A 15 -3.00 3.43 -4.62
C VAL A 15 -4.28 2.92 -5.29
N ARG A 16 -5.01 3.80 -5.98
CA ARG A 16 -6.36 3.54 -6.50
C ARG A 16 -6.34 2.59 -7.70
N TYR A 17 -5.42 2.78 -8.64
CA TYR A 17 -5.40 1.96 -9.85
C TYR A 17 -5.04 0.49 -9.57
N PRO A 18 -4.04 0.18 -8.72
CA PRO A 18 -3.81 -1.19 -8.27
C PRO A 18 -5.04 -1.81 -7.62
N GLN A 19 -5.74 -1.08 -6.73
CA GLN A 19 -6.98 -1.57 -6.11
C GLN A 19 -8.05 -1.91 -7.16
N MET A 20 -8.30 -1.01 -8.12
CA MET A 20 -9.27 -1.24 -9.19
C MET A 20 -8.90 -2.46 -10.06
N ILE A 21 -7.61 -2.65 -10.37
CA ILE A 21 -7.14 -3.82 -11.13
C ILE A 21 -7.34 -5.12 -10.33
N ALA A 22 -7.02 -5.09 -9.03
CA ALA A 22 -7.24 -6.24 -8.15
C ALA A 22 -8.72 -6.61 -8.05
N GLU A 23 -9.61 -5.62 -7.90
CA GLU A 23 -11.06 -5.81 -7.88
C GLU A 23 -11.56 -6.47 -9.17
N ILE A 24 -11.10 -6.02 -10.35
CA ILE A 24 -11.43 -6.65 -11.64
C ILE A 24 -11.02 -8.13 -11.67
N ALA A 25 -9.89 -8.47 -11.05
CA ALA A 25 -9.38 -9.83 -10.96
C ALA A 25 -9.98 -10.67 -9.80
N GLY A 26 -10.97 -10.14 -9.07
CA GLY A 26 -11.57 -10.81 -7.91
C GLY A 26 -10.61 -10.95 -6.72
N GLN A 27 -9.64 -10.04 -6.60
CA GLN A 27 -8.66 -9.97 -5.52
C GLN A 27 -8.88 -8.71 -4.66
N GLU A 28 -8.35 -8.69 -3.45
CA GLU A 28 -8.40 -7.54 -2.54
C GLU A 28 -7.00 -6.97 -2.35
N ILE A 29 -6.85 -5.65 -2.48
CA ILE A 29 -5.64 -4.92 -2.06
C ILE A 29 -5.93 -4.13 -0.79
N VAL A 30 -5.07 -4.32 0.21
CA VAL A 30 -5.06 -3.50 1.43
C VAL A 30 -3.87 -2.55 1.45
N LEU A 31 -4.14 -1.32 1.86
CA LEU A 31 -3.21 -0.20 1.85
C LEU A 31 -3.00 0.37 3.26
N PRO A 32 -1.82 0.93 3.54
CA PRO A 32 -1.60 1.69 4.75
C PRO A 32 -2.43 2.99 4.74
N PRO A 33 -2.64 3.61 5.92
CA PRO A 33 -3.20 4.96 5.99
C PRO A 33 -2.40 5.97 5.14
N MET A 34 -3.11 6.87 4.46
CA MET A 34 -2.48 7.83 3.54
C MET A 34 -1.53 8.80 4.23
N GLU A 35 -1.72 9.03 5.52
CA GLU A 35 -0.94 9.95 6.34
C GLU A 35 0.45 9.41 6.68
N VAL A 36 0.65 8.10 6.57
CA VAL A 36 1.94 7.44 6.84
C VAL A 36 2.77 7.25 5.58
N LEU A 37 2.16 7.41 4.39
CA LEU A 37 2.87 7.45 3.11
C LEU A 37 3.67 8.74 2.96
N SER A 38 4.64 8.74 2.06
CA SER A 38 5.30 9.97 1.64
C SER A 38 4.30 10.87 0.93
N GLN A 39 4.49 12.18 1.09
CA GLN A 39 3.66 13.19 0.43
C GLN A 39 4.54 14.31 -0.12
N ARG A 40 4.67 14.38 -1.45
CA ARG A 40 5.57 15.33 -2.14
C ARG A 40 7.01 15.29 -1.60
N ARG A 41 7.41 16.34 -0.86
CA ARG A 41 8.74 16.48 -0.23
C ARG A 41 8.79 15.92 1.20
N LYS A 42 7.67 15.44 1.73
CA LYS A 42 7.57 14.83 3.05
C LYS A 42 7.85 13.33 2.91
N PRO A 43 8.87 12.78 3.59
CA PRO A 43 9.14 11.35 3.58
C PRO A 43 8.03 10.58 4.31
N ALA A 44 7.90 9.30 3.96
CA ALA A 44 6.98 8.38 4.63
C ALA A 44 7.39 8.12 6.08
N ASN A 45 6.41 7.80 6.93
CA ASN A 45 6.67 7.32 8.29
C ASN A 45 6.96 5.82 8.27
N ARG A 46 8.24 5.47 8.16
CA ARG A 46 8.72 4.08 8.05
C ARG A 46 8.30 3.21 9.23
N ASN A 47 8.36 3.74 10.45
CA ASN A 47 7.98 2.99 11.64
C ASN A 47 6.49 2.67 11.64
N ALA A 48 5.64 3.66 11.29
CA ALA A 48 4.21 3.44 11.19
C ALA A 48 3.85 2.46 10.06
N LEU A 49 4.55 2.52 8.92
CA LEU A 49 4.39 1.54 7.84
C LEU A 49 4.77 0.13 8.29
N GLN A 50 5.90 -0.03 8.97
CA GLN A 50 6.32 -1.34 9.49
C GLN A 50 5.30 -1.90 10.48
N SER A 51 4.84 -1.09 11.44
CA SER A 51 3.81 -1.51 12.40
C SER A 51 2.48 -1.84 11.72
N TRP A 52 2.11 -1.10 10.68
CA TRP A 52 0.94 -1.42 9.87
C TRP A 52 1.13 -2.75 9.13
N MET A 53 2.27 -3.00 8.48
CA MET A 53 2.53 -4.27 7.80
C MET A 53 2.42 -5.46 8.76
N GLN A 54 2.98 -5.33 9.97
CA GLN A 54 2.94 -6.36 11.00
C GLN A 54 1.52 -6.62 11.55
N SER A 55 0.60 -5.66 11.42
CA SER A 55 -0.80 -5.83 11.85
C SER A 55 -1.69 -6.45 10.78
N GLN A 56 -1.20 -6.64 9.56
CA GLN A 56 -1.97 -7.22 8.47
C GLN A 56 -1.73 -8.73 8.32
N ALA A 57 -2.82 -9.50 8.25
CA ALA A 57 -2.80 -10.86 7.73
C ALA A 57 -3.08 -10.84 6.22
N VAL A 58 -2.06 -11.08 5.40
CA VAL A 58 -2.14 -11.07 3.93
C VAL A 58 -1.48 -12.31 3.35
N ASP A 59 -1.93 -12.72 2.17
CA ASP A 59 -1.37 -13.87 1.46
C ASP A 59 -0.02 -13.53 0.79
N ALA A 60 0.17 -12.26 0.41
CA ALA A 60 1.37 -11.76 -0.26
C ALA A 60 1.55 -10.25 -0.07
N TRP A 61 2.79 -9.78 -0.28
CA TRP A 61 3.17 -8.37 -0.28
C TRP A 61 3.64 -7.92 -1.65
N LEU A 62 3.11 -6.79 -2.13
CA LEU A 62 3.66 -6.01 -3.22
C LEU A 62 4.29 -4.75 -2.61
N VAL A 63 5.61 -4.59 -2.78
CA VAL A 63 6.36 -3.48 -2.19
C VAL A 63 7.11 -2.76 -3.30
N SER A 64 6.78 -1.49 -3.51
CA SER A 64 7.56 -0.62 -4.40
C SER A 64 8.78 -0.09 -3.64
N VAL A 65 9.98 -0.35 -4.14
CA VAL A 65 11.23 -0.01 -3.44
C VAL A 65 12.02 1.15 -4.06
N ASP A 66 11.76 1.50 -5.32
CA ASP A 66 12.36 2.61 -6.07
C ASP A 66 11.34 3.21 -7.06
#